data_AF-A0A1W0E7C7-F1
#
_entry.id   AF-A0A1W0E7C7-F1
#
_cell.length_a   1.000
_cell.length_b   1.000
_cell.length_c   1.000
_cell.angle_alpha   90.00
_cell.angle_beta   90.00
_cell.angle_gamma   90.00
#
_symmetry.space_group_name_H-M   'P 1'
#
loop_
_entity.id
_entity.type
_entity.pdbx_description
1 polymer ?
#
loop_
_entity_poly.entity_id
_entity_poly.type
_entity_poly.pdbx_seq_one_letter_code
_entity_poly.pdbx_strand_id
1 'polypeptide(L)'
;MKFYEEKLVNYEKDYKINENTTIFTKLNEESFVIEDVFVNCIIRLTPVNTFAGISFSFNRKMDIVSGILQKTFQKLKLKVEVDVVFTSVCDEYRHFSLYVSSILTKYISKFLNLKIKTNLLTKFKNIIVVDPTPQEIEFCNNYFYMVEQGDILYTEAFNYEDIENDGVYEEIKRKMS
;
A
#
# COMPACT_ATOMS: atom_id res chain seq x y z
N MET A 1 18.30 22.17 -14.96
CA MET A 1 17.77 21.45 -16.14
C MET A 1 18.52 20.15 -16.40
N LYS A 2 19.83 20.16 -16.72
CA LYS A 2 20.62 18.91 -16.94
C LYS A 2 20.70 17.92 -15.77
N PHE A 3 20.65 18.39 -14.52
CA PHE A 3 20.74 17.52 -13.32
C PHE A 3 19.48 16.67 -13.07
N TYR A 4 18.32 17.12 -13.55
CA TYR A 4 17.05 16.39 -13.40
C TYR A 4 16.83 15.40 -14.55
N GLU A 5 17.28 15.74 -15.75
CA GLU A 5 17.25 14.84 -16.92
C GLU A 5 18.16 13.62 -16.71
N GLU A 6 19.35 13.77 -16.10
CA GLU A 6 20.22 12.63 -15.79
C GLU A 6 19.65 11.69 -14.71
N LYS A 7 18.85 12.20 -13.76
CA LYS A 7 18.16 11.35 -12.78
C LYS A 7 16.97 10.62 -13.40
N LEU A 8 16.16 11.28 -14.23
CA LEU A 8 15.04 10.65 -14.94
C LEU A 8 15.53 9.56 -15.92
N VAL A 9 16.60 9.83 -16.68
CA VAL A 9 17.18 8.87 -17.64
C VAL A 9 17.88 7.68 -16.95
N ASN A 10 18.39 7.86 -15.73
CA ASN A 10 18.88 6.74 -14.91
C ASN A 10 17.74 5.99 -14.20
N TYR A 11 16.66 6.68 -13.80
CA TYR A 11 15.45 6.05 -13.23
C TYR A 11 14.74 5.14 -14.25
N GLU A 12 14.61 5.57 -15.51
CA GLU A 12 14.02 4.75 -16.59
C GLU A 12 14.86 3.52 -16.97
N LYS A 13 16.18 3.53 -16.70
CA LYS A 13 17.07 2.42 -17.06
C LYS A 13 17.08 1.30 -16.03
N ASP A 14 16.79 1.58 -14.77
CA ASP A 14 16.89 0.59 -13.68
C ASP A 14 15.55 -0.02 -13.27
N TYR A 15 14.41 0.59 -13.64
CA TYR A 15 13.08 0.02 -13.38
C TYR A 15 12.32 -0.26 -14.67
N LYS A 16 12.50 -1.47 -15.21
CA LYS A 16 11.41 -2.09 -15.98
C LYS A 16 10.27 -2.34 -15.01
N ILE A 17 9.39 -1.36 -14.84
CA ILE A 17 8.18 -1.50 -14.03
C ILE A 17 7.29 -2.51 -14.75
N ASN A 18 7.35 -3.76 -14.31
CA ASN A 18 6.43 -4.79 -14.77
C ASN A 18 5.05 -4.41 -14.26
N GLU A 19 4.07 -4.23 -15.14
CA GLU A 19 2.72 -3.76 -14.81
C GLU A 19 1.87 -4.80 -14.02
N ASN A 20 2.51 -5.80 -13.39
CA ASN A 20 1.91 -6.84 -12.54
C ASN A 20 2.91 -7.35 -11.48
N THR A 21 3.42 -6.48 -10.61
CA THR A 21 4.59 -6.78 -9.76
C THR A 21 4.31 -7.35 -8.37
N THR A 22 3.07 -7.37 -7.87
CA THR A 22 2.84 -7.85 -6.50
C THR A 22 2.80 -9.38 -6.43
N ILE A 23 3.84 -9.98 -5.88
CA ILE A 23 3.95 -11.42 -5.64
C ILE A 23 3.37 -11.75 -4.27
N PHE A 24 2.50 -12.76 -4.22
CA PHE A 24 1.99 -13.32 -2.98
C PHE A 24 2.32 -14.81 -2.91
N THR A 25 3.07 -15.19 -1.88
CA THR A 25 3.53 -16.57 -1.70
C THR A 25 3.13 -17.07 -0.32
N LYS A 26 2.18 -18.01 -0.27
CA LYS A 26 1.85 -18.71 0.98
C LYS A 26 3.03 -19.61 1.36
N LEU A 27 3.60 -19.41 2.55
CA LEU A 27 4.70 -20.22 3.06
C LEU A 27 4.18 -21.45 3.81
N ASN A 28 3.17 -21.24 4.67
CA ASN A 28 2.49 -22.28 5.44
C ASN A 28 1.09 -21.80 5.87
N GLU A 29 0.46 -22.49 6.81
CA GLU A 29 -0.90 -22.16 7.30
C GLU A 29 -0.98 -20.84 8.06
N GLU A 30 0.14 -20.36 8.58
CA GLU A 30 0.21 -19.18 9.46
C GLU A 30 1.04 -18.05 8.84
N SER A 31 1.66 -18.23 7.68
CA SER A 31 2.55 -17.21 7.13
C SER A 31 2.61 -17.16 5.61
N PHE A 32 2.91 -15.97 5.10
CA PHE A 32 3.03 -15.68 3.68
C PHE A 32 3.99 -14.50 3.44
N VAL A 33 4.42 -14.37 2.20
CA VAL A 33 5.27 -13.28 1.71
C VAL A 33 4.48 -12.40 0.77
N ILE A 34 4.69 -11.09 0.87
CA ILE A 34 4.31 -10.12 -0.14
C ILE A 34 5.60 -9.48 -0.66
N GLU A 35 5.78 -9.46 -1.97
CA GLU A 35 6.83 -8.70 -2.63
C GLU A 35 6.19 -7.74 -3.64
N ASP A 36 6.55 -6.47 -3.55
CA ASP A 36 6.00 -5.38 -4.34
C ASP A 36 7.05 -4.27 -4.49
N VAL A 37 6.83 -3.37 -5.44
CA VAL A 37 7.69 -2.19 -5.67
C VAL A 37 7.88 -1.38 -4.39
N PHE A 38 6.83 -1.23 -3.56
CA PHE A 38 6.91 -0.45 -2.32
C PHE A 38 6.93 -1.26 -1.04
N VAL A 39 6.76 -2.58 -1.10
CA VAL A 39 6.68 -3.39 0.12
C VAL A 39 7.21 -4.80 -0.12
N ASN A 40 8.24 -5.16 0.63
CA ASN A 40 8.66 -6.56 0.77
C ASN A 40 8.58 -6.93 2.25
N CYS A 41 7.71 -7.89 2.56
CA CYS A 41 7.49 -8.32 3.93
C CYS A 41 7.06 -9.78 4.03
N ILE A 42 7.40 -10.38 5.17
CA ILE A 42 6.83 -11.63 5.65
C ILE A 42 5.72 -11.29 6.64
N ILE A 43 4.55 -11.87 6.46
CA ILE A 43 3.41 -11.73 7.37
C ILE A 43 3.17 -13.06 8.05
N ARG A 44 3.02 -13.02 9.37
CA ARG A 44 2.62 -14.16 10.20
C ARG A 44 1.29 -13.83 10.88
N LEU A 45 0.37 -14.77 10.83
CA LEU A 45 -0.97 -14.68 11.38
C LEU A 45 -1.11 -15.72 12.47
N THR A 46 -1.25 -15.27 13.71
CA THR A 46 -1.51 -16.16 14.85
C THR A 46 -2.98 -16.03 15.22
N PRO A 47 -3.77 -17.12 15.16
CA PRO A 47 -5.13 -17.11 15.67
C PRO A 47 -5.13 -16.88 17.18
N VAL A 48 -5.85 -15.85 17.65
CA VAL A 48 -5.93 -15.54 19.09
C VAL A 48 -7.21 -16.15 19.66
N ASN A 49 -7.05 -17.10 20.58
CA ASN A 49 -8.16 -17.79 21.24
C ASN A 49 -8.83 -16.97 22.36
N THR A 50 -8.26 -15.81 22.73
CA THR A 50 -8.73 -14.95 23.82
C THR A 50 -9.17 -13.57 23.29
N PHE A 51 -10.04 -12.91 24.05
CA PHE A 51 -10.67 -11.61 23.75
C PHE A 51 -9.70 -10.41 23.84
N ALA A 52 -8.42 -10.60 23.52
CA ALA A 52 -7.49 -9.49 23.32
C ALA A 52 -7.56 -9.12 21.84
N GLY A 53 -7.87 -7.86 21.54
CA GLY A 53 -8.03 -7.37 20.17
C GLY A 53 -6.79 -7.60 19.27
N ILE A 54 -6.91 -7.13 18.03
CA ILE A 54 -5.85 -7.26 17.03
C ILE A 54 -4.59 -6.55 17.50
N SER A 55 -3.50 -7.31 17.60
CA SER A 55 -2.15 -6.79 17.82
C SER A 55 -1.41 -6.80 16.48
N PHE A 56 -0.79 -5.66 16.16
CA PHE A 56 0.17 -5.57 15.07
C PHE A 56 1.56 -5.39 15.67
N SER A 57 2.47 -6.33 15.39
CA SER A 57 3.90 -6.14 15.64
C SER A 57 4.62 -5.85 14.34
N PHE A 58 5.42 -4.79 14.32
CA PHE A 58 6.29 -4.46 13.20
C PHE A 58 7.74 -4.51 13.65
N ASN A 59 8.60 -5.15 12.87
CA ASN A 59 10.04 -5.21 13.15
C ASN A 59 10.77 -3.86 12.96
N ARG A 60 10.13 -2.85 12.34
CA ARG A 60 10.60 -1.46 12.22
C ARG A 60 9.47 -0.48 12.55
N LYS A 61 9.79 0.74 13.02
CA LYS A 61 8.79 1.79 13.33
C LYS A 61 8.14 2.34 12.06
N MET A 62 7.17 1.62 11.51
CA MET A 62 6.19 2.14 10.55
C MET A 62 4.89 2.50 11.28
N ASP A 63 4.98 3.48 12.17
CA ASP A 63 3.91 3.81 13.12
C ASP A 63 2.59 4.18 12.42
N ILE A 64 2.66 4.80 11.24
CA ILE A 64 1.49 5.19 10.45
C ILE A 64 0.79 3.96 9.83
N VAL A 65 1.54 3.08 9.14
CA VAL A 65 0.99 1.85 8.55
C VAL A 65 0.37 0.97 9.64
N SER A 66 1.06 0.83 10.77
CA SER A 66 0.55 0.13 11.95
C SER A 66 -0.78 0.70 12.43
N GLY A 67 -0.86 2.01 12.62
CA GLY A 67 -2.08 2.68 13.06
C GLY A 67 -3.25 2.51 12.07
N ILE A 68 -2.98 2.62 10.76
CA ILE A 68 -4.01 2.43 9.72
C ILE A 68 -4.54 0.99 9.75
N LEU A 69 -3.66 -0.01 9.78
CA LEU A 69 -4.06 -1.42 9.82
C LEU A 69 -4.81 -1.74 11.11
N GLN A 70 -4.32 -1.28 12.27
CA GLN A 70 -5.00 -1.49 13.54
C GLN A 70 -6.42 -0.94 13.53
N LYS A 71 -6.61 0.32 13.08
CA LYS A 71 -7.95 0.92 12.95
C LYS A 71 -8.83 0.16 11.95
N THR A 72 -8.27 -0.18 10.79
CA THR A 72 -8.97 -0.91 9.72
C THR A 72 -9.54 -2.21 10.26
N PHE A 73 -8.69 -3.07 10.81
CA PHE A 73 -9.14 -4.39 11.20
C PHE A 73 -9.95 -4.41 12.51
N GLN A 74 -9.73 -3.43 13.41
CA GLN A 74 -10.65 -3.18 14.54
C GLN A 74 -12.05 -2.81 14.04
N LYS A 75 -12.15 -1.93 13.03
CA LYS A 75 -13.43 -1.54 12.44
C LYS A 75 -14.15 -2.75 11.80
N LEU A 76 -13.39 -3.63 11.15
CA LEU A 76 -13.87 -4.89 10.56
C LEU A 76 -14.14 -5.99 11.60
N LYS A 77 -13.88 -5.75 12.89
CA LYS A 77 -14.08 -6.69 14.00
C LYS A 77 -13.35 -8.04 13.81
N LEU A 78 -12.22 -8.04 13.10
CA LEU A 78 -11.41 -9.25 12.96
C LEU A 78 -10.72 -9.61 14.29
N LYS A 79 -10.42 -10.88 14.49
CA LYS A 79 -9.73 -11.41 15.68
C LYS A 79 -8.52 -12.23 15.25
N VAL A 80 -7.44 -11.54 14.93
CA VAL A 80 -6.19 -12.14 14.48
C VAL A 80 -5.03 -11.31 15.03
N GLU A 81 -3.94 -11.96 15.41
CA GLU A 81 -2.67 -11.27 15.66
C GLU A 81 -1.85 -11.32 14.38
N VAL A 82 -1.34 -10.16 13.97
CA VAL A 82 -0.60 -10.01 12.72
C VAL A 82 0.80 -9.50 13.04
N ASP A 83 1.80 -10.34 12.81
CA ASP A 83 3.20 -9.95 12.88
C ASP A 83 3.70 -9.67 11.45
N VAL A 84 4.20 -8.45 11.22
CA VAL A 84 4.70 -8.00 9.92
C VAL A 84 6.20 -7.73 10.03
N VAL A 85 6.97 -8.52 9.29
CA VAL A 85 8.43 -8.43 9.22
C VAL A 85 8.80 -7.86 7.86
N PHE A 86 9.11 -6.56 7.79
CA PHE A 86 9.63 -5.95 6.57
C PHE A 86 11.05 -6.44 6.31
N THR A 87 11.29 -6.98 5.10
CA THR A 87 12.56 -7.61 4.69
C THR A 87 13.46 -6.63 3.92
N SER A 88 12.88 -5.64 3.26
CA SER A 88 13.60 -4.49 2.70
C SER A 88 12.87 -3.21 3.12
N VAL A 89 13.60 -2.21 3.60
CA VAL A 89 13.01 -0.90 3.91
C VAL A 89 13.77 0.13 3.09
N CYS A 90 13.09 0.67 2.09
CA CYS A 90 13.45 1.97 1.54
C CYS A 90 12.86 3.02 2.47
N ASP A 91 13.67 3.96 2.95
CA ASP A 91 13.21 5.09 3.76
C ASP A 91 12.17 5.96 3.01
N GLU A 92 12.08 5.79 1.68
CA GLU A 92 11.11 6.40 0.76
C GLU A 92 9.66 5.97 1.04
N TYR A 93 9.42 4.85 1.76
CA TYR A 93 8.07 4.34 2.06
C TYR A 93 7.23 5.22 3.00
N ARG A 94 7.82 6.26 3.59
CA ARG A 94 7.10 7.16 4.51
C ARG A 94 5.90 7.84 3.85
N HIS A 95 5.97 8.06 2.54
CA HIS A 95 4.92 8.76 1.76
C HIS A 95 3.84 7.83 1.19
N PHE A 96 4.01 6.50 1.26
CA PHE A 96 3.07 5.55 0.64
C PHE A 96 2.33 4.69 1.66
N SER A 97 2.12 5.21 2.86
CA SER A 97 1.53 4.44 3.97
C SER A 97 0.13 3.91 3.65
N LEU A 98 -0.70 4.66 2.92
CA LEU A 98 -2.03 4.19 2.51
C LEU A 98 -1.98 3.10 1.44
N TYR A 99 -1.05 3.20 0.48
CA TYR A 99 -0.85 2.15 -0.51
C TYR A 99 -0.39 0.85 0.16
N VAL A 100 0.66 0.93 0.99
CA VAL A 100 1.18 -0.23 1.72
C VAL A 100 0.08 -0.84 2.59
N SER A 101 -0.71 -0.02 3.30
CA SER A 101 -1.85 -0.52 4.08
C SER A 101 -2.90 -1.23 3.22
N SER A 102 -3.20 -0.70 2.03
CA SER A 102 -4.12 -1.33 1.08
C SER A 102 -3.63 -2.70 0.61
N ILE A 103 -2.36 -2.81 0.21
CA ILE A 103 -1.73 -4.08 -0.18
C ILE A 103 -1.79 -5.08 0.98
N LEU A 104 -1.34 -4.68 2.17
CA LEU A 104 -1.33 -5.55 3.35
C LEU A 104 -2.75 -6.03 3.69
N THR A 105 -3.75 -5.15 3.72
CA THR A 105 -5.14 -5.54 3.99
C THR A 105 -5.70 -6.47 2.92
N LYS A 106 -5.45 -6.22 1.63
CA LYS A 106 -5.89 -7.08 0.53
C LYS A 106 -5.38 -8.52 0.69
N TYR A 107 -4.09 -8.68 0.96
CA TYR A 107 -3.48 -10.01 1.03
C TYR A 107 -3.69 -10.73 2.36
N ILE A 108 -3.77 -10.00 3.49
CA ILE A 108 -4.24 -10.59 4.77
C ILE A 108 -5.67 -11.11 4.60
N SER A 109 -6.54 -10.33 3.98
CA SER A 109 -7.92 -10.73 3.71
C SER A 109 -8.00 -11.95 2.82
N LYS A 110 -7.20 -11.98 1.74
CA LYS A 110 -7.09 -13.14 0.84
C LYS A 110 -6.60 -14.39 1.57
N PHE A 111 -5.58 -14.27 2.42
CA PHE A 111 -5.02 -15.39 3.16
C PHE A 111 -6.03 -15.98 4.15
N LEU A 112 -6.78 -15.11 4.85
CA LEU A 112 -7.83 -15.50 5.80
C LEU A 112 -9.18 -15.85 5.14
N ASN A 113 -9.25 -15.83 3.81
CA ASN A 113 -10.48 -16.06 3.04
C ASN A 113 -11.64 -15.13 3.45
N LEU A 114 -11.33 -13.87 3.72
CA LEU A 114 -12.29 -12.84 4.11
C LEU A 114 -12.88 -12.16 2.88
N LYS A 115 -14.19 -11.90 2.90
CA LYS A 115 -14.89 -11.12 1.87
C LYS A 115 -14.73 -9.62 2.11
N ILE A 116 -13.49 -9.13 2.08
CA ILE A 116 -13.15 -7.72 2.24
C ILE A 116 -12.80 -7.13 0.87
N LYS A 117 -13.38 -5.97 0.55
CA LYS A 117 -13.03 -5.19 -0.63
C LYS A 117 -12.17 -4.00 -0.20
N THR A 118 -11.03 -3.83 -0.84
CA THR A 118 -10.12 -2.70 -0.65
C THR A 118 -10.03 -1.91 -1.94
N ASN A 119 -10.21 -0.58 -1.88
CA ASN A 119 -9.92 0.30 -3.01
C ASN A 119 -8.95 1.38 -2.53
N LEU A 120 -7.95 1.67 -3.34
CA LEU A 120 -7.12 2.86 -3.18
C LEU A 120 -7.53 3.86 -4.26
N LEU A 121 -7.78 5.10 -3.89
CA LEU A 121 -8.17 6.14 -4.82
C LEU A 121 -7.14 7.26 -4.75
N THR A 122 -6.88 7.89 -5.89
CA THR A 122 -6.16 9.14 -5.93
C THR A 122 -6.89 10.13 -6.83
N LYS A 123 -6.62 11.43 -6.65
CA LYS A 123 -7.26 12.47 -7.43
C LYS A 123 -6.22 13.38 -8.05
N PHE A 124 -6.11 13.34 -9.37
CA PHE A 124 -5.32 14.28 -10.12
C PHE A 124 -6.22 15.31 -10.81
N LYS A 125 -6.14 16.58 -10.38
CA LYS A 125 -7.02 17.67 -10.83
C LYS A 125 -8.51 17.30 -10.68
N ASN A 126 -9.22 17.04 -11.79
CA ASN A 126 -10.65 16.67 -11.80
C ASN A 126 -10.88 15.17 -12.10
N ILE A 127 -9.82 14.37 -12.17
CA ILE A 127 -9.87 12.95 -12.48
C ILE A 127 -9.64 12.16 -11.19
N ILE A 128 -10.51 11.19 -10.93
CA ILE A 128 -10.35 10.21 -9.85
C ILE A 128 -9.84 8.92 -10.50
N VAL A 129 -8.70 8.43 -10.02
CA VAL A 129 -8.14 7.14 -10.41
C VAL A 129 -8.44 6.14 -9.30
N VAL A 130 -9.00 4.99 -9.67
CA VAL A 130 -9.28 3.87 -8.76
C VAL A 130 -8.21 2.83 -8.96
N ASP A 131 -7.66 2.33 -7.86
CA ASP A 131 -6.52 1.41 -7.78
C ASP A 131 -5.33 1.88 -8.62
N PRO A 132 -4.75 3.05 -8.28
CA PRO A 132 -3.67 3.64 -9.05
C PRO A 132 -2.44 2.73 -9.08
N THR A 133 -1.75 2.76 -10.22
CA THR A 133 -0.43 2.14 -10.42
C THR A 133 0.63 2.78 -9.52
N PRO A 134 1.77 2.10 -9.30
CA PRO A 134 2.89 2.68 -8.55
C PRO A 134 3.34 4.06 -9.03
N GLN A 135 3.38 4.27 -10.34
CA GLN A 135 3.76 5.55 -10.94
C GLN A 135 2.73 6.65 -10.71
N GLU A 136 1.44 6.30 -10.81
CA GLU A 136 0.35 7.23 -10.49
C GLU A 136 0.36 7.57 -8.99
N ILE A 137 0.79 6.64 -8.15
CA ILE A 137 0.95 6.86 -6.72
C ILE A 137 2.06 7.87 -6.48
N GLU A 138 3.27 7.66 -6.98
CA GLU A 138 4.39 8.60 -6.81
C GLU A 138 4.07 10.02 -7.28
N PHE A 139 3.18 10.14 -8.27
CA PHE A 139 2.79 11.42 -8.84
C PHE A 139 1.66 12.11 -8.07
N CYS A 140 0.61 11.37 -7.73
CA CYS A 140 -0.60 11.94 -7.13
C CYS A 140 -0.50 11.87 -5.62
N ASN A 141 0.13 12.86 -4.98
CA ASN A 141 0.42 12.91 -3.54
C ASN A 141 -0.83 12.95 -2.60
N ASN A 142 -2.02 12.65 -3.10
CA ASN A 142 -3.26 12.60 -2.37
C ASN A 142 -3.95 11.23 -2.53
N TYR A 143 -4.18 10.53 -1.43
CA TYR A 143 -4.77 9.19 -1.49
C TYR A 143 -5.93 9.03 -0.53
N PHE A 144 -6.91 8.27 -0.97
CA PHE A 144 -8.05 7.83 -0.18
C PHE A 144 -8.05 6.32 -0.17
N TYR A 145 -7.92 5.74 1.01
CA TYR A 145 -7.99 4.32 1.25
C TYR A 145 -9.39 3.97 1.74
N MET A 146 -10.02 2.97 1.12
CA MET A 146 -11.37 2.53 1.44
C MET A 146 -11.43 1.02 1.61
N VAL A 147 -12.07 0.56 2.69
CA VAL A 147 -12.23 -0.85 3.04
C VAL A 147 -13.68 -1.15 3.37
N GLU A 148 -14.22 -2.18 2.74
CA GLU A 148 -15.62 -2.58 2.87
C GLU A 148 -15.75 -4.07 3.20
N GLN A 149 -16.62 -4.41 4.15
CA GLN A 149 -17.00 -5.78 4.47
C GLN A 149 -18.46 -5.84 4.95
N GLY A 150 -19.36 -6.32 4.10
CA GLY A 150 -20.80 -6.27 4.38
C GLY A 150 -21.24 -4.82 4.59
N ASP A 151 -21.91 -4.52 5.71
CA ASP A 151 -22.37 -3.16 6.03
C ASP A 151 -21.28 -2.25 6.65
N ILE A 152 -20.05 -2.74 6.79
CA ILE A 152 -18.96 -2.00 7.40
C ILE A 152 -18.14 -1.28 6.32
N LEU A 153 -18.02 0.03 6.46
CA LEU A 153 -17.14 0.89 5.65
C LEU A 153 -16.11 1.60 6.54
N TYR A 154 -14.84 1.49 6.17
CA TYR A 154 -13.73 2.26 6.72
C TYR A 154 -13.07 3.09 5.62
N THR A 155 -12.73 4.33 5.94
CA THR A 155 -12.03 5.23 5.03
C THR A 155 -10.94 5.99 5.76
N GLU A 156 -9.79 6.16 5.10
CA GLU A 156 -8.69 7.01 5.56
C GLU A 156 -8.20 7.85 4.37
N ALA A 157 -7.82 9.10 4.60
CA ALA A 157 -7.31 9.96 3.55
C ALA A 157 -6.04 10.66 4.00
N PHE A 158 -5.04 10.73 3.13
CA PHE A 158 -3.81 11.47 3.36
C PHE A 158 -3.55 12.38 2.17
N ASN A 159 -3.14 13.60 2.47
CA ASN A 159 -2.52 14.50 1.51
C ASN A 159 -1.07 14.68 1.96
N TYR A 160 -0.13 14.20 1.16
CA TYR A 160 1.29 14.44 1.36
C TYR A 160 1.61 15.77 0.69
N GLU A 161 2.24 16.70 1.41
CA GLU A 161 2.47 18.08 0.93
C GLU A 161 3.11 18.11 -0.48
N ASP A 162 2.67 19.06 -1.30
CA ASP A 162 2.94 19.18 -2.73
C ASP A 162 4.44 19.11 -3.06
N ILE A 163 4.86 18.06 -3.74
CA ILE A 163 6.07 18.09 -4.57
C ILE A 163 5.63 18.69 -5.91
N GLU A 164 6.03 19.94 -6.20
CA GLU A 164 5.82 20.58 -7.51
C GLU A 164 6.43 19.69 -8.62
N ASN A 165 5.58 19.05 -9.45
CA ASN A 165 6.01 18.07 -10.44
C ASN A 165 5.42 18.35 -11.85
N ASP A 166 5.62 19.58 -12.33
CA ASP A 166 5.14 20.04 -13.65
C ASP A 166 5.69 19.24 -14.84
N GLY A 167 6.86 18.60 -14.70
CA GLY A 167 7.51 17.85 -15.78
C GLY A 167 6.85 16.50 -16.13
N VAL A 168 6.23 15.83 -15.15
CA VAL A 168 5.65 14.47 -15.32
C VAL A 168 4.25 14.52 -15.93
N TYR A 169 3.55 15.65 -15.77
CA TYR A 169 2.21 15.89 -16.33
C TYR A 169 2.16 15.72 -17.85
N GLU A 170 3.16 16.24 -18.57
CA GLU A 170 3.19 16.14 -20.04
C GLU A 170 3.44 14.71 -20.53
N GLU A 171 4.08 13.87 -19.71
CA GLU A 171 4.36 12.48 -20.08
C GLU A 171 3.15 11.55 -19.90
N ILE A 172 2.42 11.68 -18.78
CA ILE A 172 1.16 10.91 -18.56
C ILE A 172 0.14 11.29 -19.62
N LYS A 173 0.00 12.59 -19.92
CA LYS A 173 -0.87 13.08 -20.99
C LYS A 173 -0.53 12.45 -22.34
N ARG A 174 0.77 12.30 -22.65
CA ARG A 174 1.22 11.64 -23.89
C ARG A 174 0.92 10.14 -23.94
N LYS A 175 0.92 9.44 -22.80
CA LYS A 175 0.59 8.00 -22.72
C LYS A 175 -0.91 7.71 -22.78
N MET A 176 -1.75 8.67 -22.39
CA MET A 176 -3.20 8.58 -22.45
C MET A 176 -3.83 9.13 -23.75
N SER A 177 -3.01 9.66 -24.67
CA SER A 177 -3.40 10.16 -26.00
C SER A 177 -3.10 9.13 -27.09
#